data_AF-A0A1H4BSR1-F1
#
_entry.id   AF-A0A1H4BSR1-F1
#
_cell.length_a   1.000
_cell.length_b   1.000
_cell.length_c   1.000
_cell.angle_alpha   90.00
_cell.angle_beta   90.00
_cell.angle_gamma   90.00
#
_symmetry.space_group_name_H-M   'P 1'
#
loop_
_entity.id
_entity.type
_entity.pdbx_description
1 polymer ?
#
loop_
_entity_poly.entity_id
_entity_poly.type
_entity_poly.pdbx_seq_one_letter_code
_entity_poly.pdbx_strand_id
1 'polypeptide(L)' 'MTESDFLVYCQNQVSGPLKDEDIILMLTAWGQISYNLGYNQALKEYNISKEEDPGPASFQP' A
#
# COMPACT_ATOMS: atom_id res chain seq x y z
N MET A 1 7.67 -7.05 8.91
CA MET A 1 6.47 -6.63 9.65
C MET A 1 5.34 -7.55 9.23
N THR A 2 4.62 -8.11 10.19
CA THR A 2 3.41 -8.93 9.95
C THR A 2 2.15 -8.08 10.14
N GLU A 3 0.98 -8.62 9.77
CA GLU A 3 -0.32 -7.94 10.00
C GLU A 3 -0.51 -7.60 11.48
N SER A 4 -0.25 -8.56 12.37
CA SER A 4 -0.38 -8.35 13.81
C SER A 4 0.54 -7.24 14.32
N ASP A 5 1.78 -7.18 13.83
CA ASP A 5 2.72 -6.11 14.21
C ASP A 5 2.21 -4.74 13.76
N PHE A 6 1.61 -4.66 12.57
CA PHE A 6 1.05 -3.42 12.04
C PHE A 6 -0.19 -2.97 12.84
N LEU A 7 -1.08 -3.89 13.20
CA LEU A 7 -2.25 -3.57 14.02
C LEU A 7 -1.85 -3.07 15.42
N VAL A 8 -0.85 -3.71 16.04
CA VAL A 8 -0.29 -3.24 17.31
C VAL A 8 0.34 -1.86 17.15
N TYR A 9 1.07 -1.61 16.06
CA TYR A 9 1.61 -0.29 15.77
C TYR A 9 0.50 0.77 15.67
N CYS A 10 -0.57 0.51 14.90
CA CYS A 10 -1.68 1.43 14.77
C CYS A 10 -2.36 1.69 16.12
N GLN A 11 -2.64 0.64 16.90
CA GLN A 11 -3.23 0.75 18.25
C GLN A 11 -2.44 1.69 19.16
N ASN A 12 -1.11 1.65 19.10
CA ASN A 12 -0.26 2.50 19.92
C ASN A 12 -0.26 3.98 19.49
N GLN A 13 -0.78 4.31 18.31
CA GLN A 13 -0.86 5.68 17.79
C GLN A 13 -2.23 6.34 18.05
N VAL A 14 -3.27 5.56 18.37
CA VAL A 14 -4.62 6.07 18.61
C VAL A 14 -4.92 6.09 20.10
N SER A 15 -5.58 7.14 20.58
CA SER A 15 -6.05 7.22 21.95
C SER A 15 -7.58 7.04 22.00
N GLY A 16 -8.05 6.28 23.00
CA GLY A 16 -9.46 5.98 23.18
C GLY A 16 -9.89 4.61 22.64
N PRO A 17 -11.17 4.25 22.79
CA PRO A 17 -11.68 2.97 22.33
C PRO A 17 -11.70 2.91 20.80
N LEU A 18 -11.11 1.86 20.24
CA LEU A 18 -11.20 1.57 18.80
C LEU A 18 -12.63 1.21 18.43
N LYS A 19 -13.11 1.80 17.33
CA LYS A 19 -14.36 1.40 16.70
C LYS A 19 -14.08 0.35 15.63
N ASP A 20 -15.11 -0.37 15.24
CA ASP A 20 -15.02 -1.37 14.16
C ASP A 20 -14.55 -0.72 12.85
N GLU A 21 -14.97 0.52 12.57
CA GLU A 21 -14.52 1.26 11.39
C GLU A 21 -13.00 1.52 11.41
N ASP A 22 -12.41 1.76 12.58
CA ASP A 22 -10.97 1.98 12.72
C ASP A 22 -10.20 0.69 12.39
N ILE A 23 -10.72 -0.46 12.83
CA ILE A 23 -10.16 -1.78 12.53
C ILE A 23 -10.21 -2.08 11.03
N ILE A 24 -11.36 -1.82 10.39
CA ILE A 24 -11.53 -1.99 8.95
C ILE A 24 -10.54 -1.10 8.18
N LEU A 25 -10.36 0.15 8.62
CA LEU A 25 -9.41 1.08 8.01
C LEU A 25 -7.97 0.58 8.14
N MET A 26 -7.57 0.12 9.33
CA MET A 26 -6.24 -0.43 9.57
C MET A 26 -5.98 -1.66 8.68
N LEU A 27 -6.90 -2.61 8.61
CA LEU A 27 -6.76 -3.81 7.77
C LEU A 27 -6.72 -3.47 6.28
N THR A 28 -7.52 -2.49 5.83
CA THR A 28 -7.50 -2.01 4.45
C THR A 28 -6.15 -1.39 4.09
N ALA A 29 -5.61 -0.55 4.98
CA ALA A 29 -4.29 0.06 4.80
C ALA A 29 -3.18 -1.01 4.75
N TRP A 30 -3.25 -2.01 5.64
CA TRP A 30 -2.32 -3.15 5.62
C TRP A 30 -2.35 -3.90 4.29
N GLY A 31 -3.55 -4.19 3.76
CA GLY A 31 -3.71 -4.85 2.48
C GLY A 31 -3.06 -4.10 1.33
N GLN A 32 -3.25 -2.77 1.26
CA GLN A 32 -2.62 -1.93 0.25
C GLN A 32 -1.09 -1.90 0.37
N ILE A 33 -0.55 -1.77 1.60
CA ILE A 33 0.90 -1.79 1.85
C ILE A 33 1.49 -3.12 1.37
N SER A 34 0.86 -4.24 1.75
CA SER A 34 1.30 -5.58 1.39
C SER A 34 1.27 -5.81 -0.12
N TYR A 35 0.19 -5.38 -0.78
CA TYR A 35 0.07 -5.44 -2.24
C TYR A 35 1.18 -4.64 -2.93
N ASN A 36 1.38 -3.38 -2.54
CA ASN A 36 2.40 -2.53 -3.14
C ASN A 36 3.81 -3.08 -2.94
N LEU A 37 4.10 -3.65 -1.77
CA LEU A 37 5.38 -4.29 -1.50
C LEU A 37 5.60 -5.49 -2.43
N GLY A 38 4.63 -6.40 -2.52
CA GLY A 38 4.72 -7.60 -3.37
C GLY A 38 4.79 -7.25 -4.85
N TYR A 39 4.02 -6.27 -5.30
CA TYR A 39 4.05 -5.78 -6.67
C TYR A 39 5.42 -5.18 -7.03
N ASN A 40 5.96 -4.29 -6.20
CA ASN A 40 7.29 -3.70 -6.44
C ASN A 40 8.42 -4.74 -6.35
N GLN A 41 8.28 -5.75 -5.48
CA GLN A 41 9.21 -6.86 -5.39
C GLN A 41 9.20 -7.67 -6.69
N ALA A 42 8.02 -8.04 -7.19
CA ALA A 42 7.89 -8.76 -8.46
C ALA A 42 8.48 -7.97 -9.64
N LEU A 43 8.21 -6.66 -9.73
CA LEU A 43 8.80 -5.83 -10.77
C LEU A 43 10.34 -5.87 -10.77
N LYS A 44 10.94 -5.85 -9.58
CA LYS A 44 12.41 -5.97 -9.43
C LYS A 44 12.91 -7.36 -9.82
N GLU A 45 12.24 -8.43 -9.38
CA GLU A 45 12.66 -9.81 -9.65
C GLU A 45 12.61 -10.16 -11.14
N TYR A 46 11.64 -9.62 -11.87
CA TYR A 46 11.48 -9.87 -13.30
C TYR A 46 12.10 -8.77 -14.18
N ASN A 47 12.87 -7.83 -13.62
CA ASN A 47 13.42 -6.66 -14.32
C ASN A 47 12.38 -5.89 -15.16
N ILE A 48 11.13 -5.88 -14.70
CA ILE A 48 10.06 -5.13 -15.34
C ILE A 48 10.19 -3.68 -14.88
N SER A 49 10.64 -2.83 -15.79
CA SER A 49 10.54 -1.39 -15.62
C SER A 49 9.06 -1.02 -15.70
N LYS A 50 8.55 -0.20 -14.80
CA LYS A 50 7.31 0.53 -15.08
C LYS A 50 7.65 1.47 -16.23
N GLU A 51 7.54 0.99 -17.46
CA GLU A 51 7.58 1.88 -18.62
C GLU A 51 6.54 2.97 -18.35
N GLU A 52 7.01 4.21 -18.42
CA GLU A 52 6.20 5.40 -18.23
C GLU A 52 4.92 5.21 -19.03
N ASP A 53 3.78 5.36 -18.33
CA ASP A 53 2.50 5.61 -18.95
C ASP A 53 2.73 6.58 -20.12
N PRO A 54 2.47 6.20 -21.39
CA PRO A 54 2.56 7.15 -22.47
C PRO A 54 1.38 8.09 -22.28
N GLY A 55 1.59 9.08 -21.42
CA GLY A 55 0.70 10.22 -21.25
C GLY A 55 0.33 10.73 -22.64
N PRO A 56 -0.93 11.15 -22.81
CA PRO A 56 -1.54 11.30 -24.13
C PRO A 56 -0.61 12.09 -25.03
N ALA A 57 -0.19 11.46 -26.13
CA ALA A 57 0.77 11.98 -27.09
C ALA A 57 0.56 13.49 -27.25
N SER A 58 1.50 14.28 -26.74
CA SER A 58 1.53 15.71 -26.96
C SER A 58 1.72 15.93 -28.46
N PHE A 59 0.60 16.17 -29.13
CA PHE A 59 0.54 16.71 -30.48
C PHE A 59 1.45 17.94 -30.51
N GLN A 60 2.55 17.87 -31.26
CA GLN A 60 3.35 19.03 -31.60
C GLN A 60 2.98 19.47 -33.03
N PRO A 61 2.85 20.79 -33.27
CA PRO A 61 2.36 21.37 -34.53
C PRO A 61 3.31 21.17 -35.71
#